data_AF-A0A925N582-F1
#
_entry.id   AF-A0A925N582-F1
#
_cell.length_a   1.000
_cell.length_b   1.000
_cell.length_c   1.000
_cell.angle_alpha   90.00
_cell.angle_beta   90.00
_cell.angle_gamma   90.00
#
_symmetry.space_group_name_H-M   'P 1'
#
loop_
_entity.id
_entity.type
_entity.pdbx_description
1 polymer ?
#
loop_
_entity_poly.entity_id
_entity_poly.type
_entity_poly.pdbx_seq_one_letter_code
_entity_poly.pdbx_strand_id
1 'polypeptide(L)'
;LSDLQSKRYTDLVVVSPDVGGVVRARALAKQLGCDLAIIDKRRPKANVSEVMHVIGDIDGRNCVIMDDMIDTAGTLVKAADVLKERGAKSVYAYCTHAVFSGPAIERIKASQLDEVVITNTIPLSDDGKKCSKVRQLSVAFLFAETIRRISDGESVTSLFAEQNNNF
;
A
#
# COMPACT_ATOMS: atom_id res chain seq x y z
N LEU A 1 -2.79 -4.30 9.74
CA LEU A 1 -2.64 -2.95 10.36
C LEU A 1 -1.48 -2.90 11.33
N SER A 2 -1.38 -3.91 12.20
CA SER A 2 -0.30 -4.08 13.19
C SER A 2 1.09 -3.70 12.71
N ASP A 3 1.53 -4.21 11.55
CA ASP A 3 2.85 -3.89 11.00
C ASP A 3 3.05 -2.37 10.84
N LEU A 4 2.11 -1.68 10.20
CA LEU A 4 2.17 -0.23 9.99
C LEU A 4 2.06 0.55 11.31
N GLN A 5 1.20 0.13 12.23
CA GLN A 5 1.07 0.75 13.56
C GLN A 5 2.35 0.60 14.39
N SER A 6 3.03 -0.55 14.29
CA SER A 6 4.28 -0.82 15.00
C SER A 6 5.42 0.11 14.57
N LYS A 7 5.38 0.62 13.33
CA LYS A 7 6.37 1.58 12.83
C LYS A 7 6.29 2.95 13.48
N ARG A 8 5.14 3.32 14.05
CA ARG A 8 4.92 4.60 14.76
C ARG A 8 5.42 5.83 13.98
N TYR A 9 5.13 5.88 12.68
CA TYR A 9 5.46 7.05 11.86
C TYR A 9 4.76 8.30 12.40
N THR A 10 5.51 9.38 12.62
CA THR A 10 4.94 10.69 12.94
C THR A 10 4.36 11.33 11.68
N ASP A 11 3.35 12.19 11.83
CA ASP A 11 2.80 12.98 10.72
C ASP A 11 2.34 12.14 9.51
N LEU A 12 1.81 10.95 9.79
CA LEU A 12 1.40 9.98 8.79
C LEU A 12 0.25 10.52 7.91
N VAL A 13 0.29 10.22 6.62
CA VAL A 13 -0.79 10.41 5.66
C VAL A 13 -0.98 9.14 4.88
N VAL A 14 -2.21 8.66 4.78
CA VAL A 14 -2.56 7.59 3.85
C VAL A 14 -2.87 8.21 2.49
N VAL A 15 -2.32 7.64 1.43
CA VAL A 15 -2.46 8.13 0.06
C VAL A 15 -3.21 7.11 -0.78
N SER A 16 -4.26 7.55 -1.46
CA SER A 16 -4.88 6.77 -2.54
C SER A 16 -4.15 7.03 -3.86
N PRO A 17 -3.63 6.00 -4.55
CA PRO A 17 -2.87 6.16 -5.80
C PRO A 17 -3.73 6.57 -7.00
N ASP A 18 -5.04 6.41 -6.90
CA ASP A 18 -6.05 6.91 -7.83
C ASP A 18 -7.41 7.12 -7.12
N VAL A 19 -8.41 7.53 -7.88
CA VAL A 19 -9.78 7.77 -7.39
C VAL A 19 -10.50 6.48 -7.00
N GLY A 20 -10.19 5.35 -7.66
CA GLY A 20 -10.83 4.05 -7.40
C GLY A 20 -10.46 3.49 -6.02
N GLY A 21 -9.22 3.71 -5.58
CA GLY A 21 -8.72 3.28 -4.27
C GLY A 21 -9.20 4.11 -3.07
N VAL A 22 -9.91 5.23 -3.28
CA VAL A 22 -10.16 6.24 -2.21
C VAL A 22 -10.94 5.67 -1.04
N VAL A 23 -11.92 4.79 -1.30
CA VAL A 23 -12.73 4.18 -0.23
C VAL A 23 -11.86 3.34 0.71
N ARG A 24 -10.93 2.57 0.13
CA ARG A 24 -9.98 1.71 0.87
C ARG A 24 -8.98 2.55 1.65
N ALA A 25 -8.37 3.54 0.99
CA ALA A 25 -7.43 4.47 1.63
C ALA A 25 -8.08 5.25 2.79
N ARG A 26 -9.33 5.70 2.61
CA ARG A 26 -10.10 6.39 3.67
C ARG A 26 -10.38 5.50 4.87
N ALA A 27 -10.77 4.24 4.64
CA ALA A 27 -11.02 3.29 5.72
C ALA A 27 -9.75 3.08 6.56
N LEU A 28 -8.60 2.91 5.89
CA LEU A 28 -7.30 2.80 6.53
C LEU A 28 -6.93 4.06 7.33
N ALA A 29 -7.07 5.24 6.72
CA ALA A 29 -6.78 6.53 7.37
C ALA A 29 -7.60 6.71 8.66
N LYS A 30 -8.90 6.35 8.61
CA LYS A 30 -9.80 6.39 9.76
C LYS A 30 -9.35 5.43 10.87
N GLN A 31 -8.91 4.21 10.53
CA GLN A 31 -8.42 3.24 11.51
C GLN A 31 -7.10 3.67 12.16
N LEU A 32 -6.26 4.39 11.42
CA LEU A 32 -4.98 4.91 11.91
C LEU A 32 -5.11 6.27 12.60
N GLY A 33 -6.27 6.92 12.51
CA GLY A 33 -6.47 8.27 13.05
C GLY A 33 -5.63 9.34 12.36
N CYS A 34 -5.37 9.18 11.06
CA CYS A 34 -4.53 10.09 10.28
C CYS A 34 -5.25 10.68 9.07
N ASP A 35 -4.59 11.62 8.39
CA ASP A 35 -5.15 12.27 7.21
C ASP A 35 -5.09 11.38 5.95
N LEU A 36 -5.90 11.76 4.97
CA LEU A 36 -5.99 11.15 3.65
C LEU A 36 -5.54 12.15 2.59
N ALA A 37 -4.68 11.70 1.68
CA ALA A 37 -4.42 12.37 0.42
C ALA A 37 -4.83 11.48 -0.76
N ILE A 38 -5.11 12.09 -1.90
CA ILE A 38 -5.59 11.41 -3.11
C ILE A 38 -4.79 11.91 -4.30
N ILE A 39 -4.35 10.98 -5.13
CA ILE A 39 -3.76 11.30 -6.43
C ILE A 39 -4.86 11.26 -7.50
N ASP A 40 -5.18 12.43 -8.04
CA ASP A 40 -6.10 12.59 -9.15
C ASP A 40 -5.32 12.55 -10.48
N LYS A 41 -5.51 11.47 -11.24
CA LYS A 41 -4.95 11.26 -12.58
C LYS A 41 -5.82 11.95 -13.61
N ARG A 42 -5.46 13.17 -14.03
CA ARG A 42 -6.16 13.83 -15.13
C ARG A 42 -5.47 13.54 -16.46
N ARG A 43 -6.26 13.07 -17.42
CA ARG A 43 -5.85 12.91 -18.83
C ARG A 43 -6.49 14.04 -19.64
N PRO A 44 -5.76 15.14 -19.94
CA PRO A 44 -6.32 16.24 -20.70
C PRO A 44 -6.62 15.87 -22.17
N LYS A 45 -5.88 14.92 -22.77
CA LYS A 45 -6.14 14.37 -24.11
C LYS A 45 -5.62 12.93 -24.22
N ALA A 46 -6.12 12.16 -25.18
CA ALA A 46 -5.50 10.91 -25.60
C ALA A 46 -4.05 11.20 -26.07
N ASN A 47 -3.07 10.46 -25.54
CA ASN A 47 -1.63 10.56 -25.83
C ASN A 47 -0.84 11.73 -25.19
N VAL A 48 -1.41 12.48 -24.24
CA VAL A 48 -0.64 13.45 -23.44
C VAL A 48 -0.25 12.81 -22.10
N SER A 49 1.01 13.01 -21.67
CA SER A 49 1.54 12.54 -20.39
C SER A 49 0.58 12.88 -19.24
N GLU A 50 0.29 11.88 -18.40
CA GLU A 50 -0.64 11.99 -17.27
C GLU A 50 -0.18 13.07 -16.29
N VAL A 51 -1.04 14.05 -16.01
CA VAL A 51 -0.78 15.02 -14.94
C VAL A 51 -1.36 14.47 -13.65
N MET A 52 -0.51 14.33 -12.63
CA MET A 52 -0.87 13.81 -11.31
C MET A 52 -1.07 14.98 -10.35
N HIS A 53 -2.31 15.22 -9.94
CA HIS A 53 -2.62 16.21 -8.91
C HIS A 53 -2.74 15.52 -7.55
N VAL A 54 -1.98 15.98 -6.56
CA VAL A 54 -2.16 15.55 -5.17
C VAL A 54 -3.18 16.48 -4.51
N ILE A 55 -4.23 15.88 -3.95
CA ILE A 55 -5.26 16.52 -3.14
C ILE A 55 -5.01 16.09 -1.68
N GLY A 56 -4.72 17.04 -0.80
CA GLY A 56 -4.33 16.80 0.59
C GLY A 56 -2.95 17.39 0.89
N ASP A 57 -2.64 17.60 2.17
CA ASP A 57 -1.36 18.12 2.63
C ASP A 57 -0.39 16.98 2.94
N ILE A 58 0.77 17.00 2.27
CA ILE A 58 1.79 15.93 2.31
C ILE A 58 3.21 16.47 2.52
N ASP A 59 3.39 17.79 2.59
CA ASP A 59 4.73 18.38 2.66
C ASP A 59 5.38 18.08 4.02
N GLY A 60 6.60 17.53 4.01
CA GLY A 60 7.30 17.07 5.21
C GLY A 60 6.73 15.82 5.88
N ARG A 61 5.69 15.19 5.31
CA ARG A 61 4.94 14.09 5.95
C ARG A 61 5.38 12.70 5.50
N ASN A 62 5.07 11.69 6.32
CA ASN A 62 5.26 10.29 5.95
C ASN A 62 4.03 9.80 5.19
N CYS A 63 4.20 9.48 3.91
CA CYS A 63 3.12 9.04 3.03
C CYS A 63 3.09 7.50 2.94
N VAL A 64 1.92 6.92 3.13
CA VAL A 64 1.65 5.49 2.89
C VAL A 64 0.67 5.36 1.74
N ILE A 65 1.15 4.99 0.57
CA ILE A 65 0.29 4.61 -0.56
C ILE A 65 -0.34 3.26 -0.24
N MET A 66 -1.67 3.20 -0.25
CA MET A 66 -2.43 1.97 -0.01
C MET A 66 -3.16 1.54 -1.27
N ASP A 67 -2.93 0.30 -1.69
CA ASP A 67 -3.66 -0.33 -2.79
C ASP A 67 -3.93 -1.81 -2.49
N ASP A 68 -4.78 -2.49 -3.25
CA ASP A 68 -4.93 -3.95 -3.08
C ASP A 68 -3.80 -4.73 -3.73
N MET A 69 -3.31 -4.31 -4.88
CA MET A 69 -2.30 -5.05 -5.63
C MET A 69 -1.31 -4.16 -6.37
N ILE A 70 -0.14 -4.73 -6.66
CA ILE A 70 0.86 -4.12 -7.53
C ILE A 70 1.11 -5.07 -8.69
N ASP A 71 0.68 -4.66 -9.88
CA ASP A 71 0.92 -5.39 -11.13
C ASP A 71 2.24 -4.95 -11.77
N THR A 72 2.22 -4.00 -12.70
CA THR A 72 3.45 -3.52 -13.38
C THR A 72 4.24 -2.46 -12.61
N ALA A 73 3.81 -2.10 -11.40
CA ALA A 73 4.32 -1.01 -10.55
C ALA A 73 4.35 0.40 -11.17
N GLY A 74 3.87 0.60 -12.40
CA GLY A 74 3.96 1.89 -13.09
C GLY A 74 3.19 3.02 -12.40
N THR A 75 1.96 2.76 -11.96
CA THR A 75 1.17 3.73 -11.17
C THR A 75 1.86 4.07 -9.86
N LEU A 76 2.34 3.04 -9.14
CA LEU A 76 2.90 3.19 -7.81
C LEU A 76 4.17 4.04 -7.82
N VAL A 77 5.08 3.80 -8.78
CA VAL A 77 6.33 4.55 -8.89
C VAL A 77 6.07 6.00 -9.25
N LYS A 78 5.21 6.27 -10.24
CA LYS A 78 4.81 7.65 -10.57
C LYS A 78 4.18 8.37 -9.38
N ALA A 79 3.35 7.67 -8.60
CA ALA A 79 2.77 8.23 -7.39
C ALA A 79 3.84 8.60 -6.37
N ALA A 80 4.83 7.73 -6.16
CA ALA A 80 5.94 8.00 -5.26
C ALA A 80 6.79 9.20 -5.71
N ASP A 81 7.09 9.29 -7.00
CA ASP A 81 7.85 10.41 -7.56
C ASP A 81 7.11 11.74 -7.32
N VAL A 82 5.81 11.79 -7.62
CA VAL A 82 4.99 13.00 -7.42
C VAL A 82 4.89 13.39 -5.94
N LEU A 83 4.78 12.42 -5.03
CA LEU A 83 4.75 12.71 -3.59
C LEU A 83 6.09 13.30 -3.12
N LYS A 84 7.21 12.74 -3.57
CA LYS A 84 8.56 13.22 -3.23
C LYS A 84 8.85 14.59 -3.81
N GLU A 85 8.45 14.85 -5.06
CA GLU A 85 8.55 16.18 -5.70
C GLU A 85 7.77 17.26 -4.94
N ARG A 86 6.68 16.87 -4.26
CA ARG A 86 5.85 17.75 -3.44
C ARG A 86 6.24 17.79 -1.95
N GLY A 87 7.42 17.28 -1.61
CA GLY A 87 8.00 17.44 -0.28
C GLY A 87 7.69 16.32 0.71
N ALA A 88 7.07 15.21 0.29
CA ALA A 88 6.89 14.06 1.18
C ALA A 88 8.24 13.60 1.75
N LYS A 89 8.31 13.45 3.08
CA LYS A 89 9.53 13.03 3.80
C LYS A 89 9.91 11.60 3.42
N SER A 90 8.96 10.69 3.56
CA SER A 90 9.10 9.28 3.18
C SER A 90 7.84 8.80 2.47
N VAL A 91 8.01 7.89 1.51
CA VAL A 91 6.93 7.28 0.76
C VAL A 91 7.04 5.76 0.84
N TYR A 92 6.06 5.18 1.49
CA TYR A 92 5.89 3.74 1.64
C TYR A 92 4.72 3.26 0.79
N ALA A 93 4.76 2.01 0.34
CA ALA A 93 3.65 1.35 -0.32
C ALA A 93 3.21 0.14 0.50
N TYR A 94 1.91 0.01 0.76
CA TYR A 94 1.32 -1.18 1.36
C TYR A 94 0.29 -1.76 0.40
N CYS A 95 0.52 -3.00 -0.03
CA CYS A 95 -0.38 -3.71 -0.92
C CYS A 95 -0.58 -5.15 -0.47
N THR A 96 -1.74 -5.73 -0.77
CA THR A 96 -1.98 -7.14 -0.42
C THR A 96 -1.26 -8.05 -1.41
N HIS A 97 -1.52 -7.88 -2.70
CA HIS A 97 -1.09 -8.81 -3.73
C HIS A 97 0.10 -8.29 -4.54
N ALA A 98 1.22 -9.00 -4.47
CA ALA A 98 2.44 -8.73 -5.24
C ALA A 98 2.41 -9.47 -6.58
N VAL A 99 1.63 -8.98 -7.56
CA VAL A 99 1.56 -9.58 -8.90
C VAL A 99 2.89 -9.38 -9.64
N PHE A 100 3.48 -8.18 -9.53
CA PHE A 100 4.81 -7.84 -10.02
C PHE A 100 5.12 -8.33 -11.45
N SER A 101 4.22 -8.07 -12.39
CA SER A 101 4.41 -8.46 -13.78
C SER A 101 5.38 -7.53 -14.52
N GLY A 102 6.01 -8.07 -15.57
CA GLY A 102 6.92 -7.32 -16.43
C GLY A 102 8.02 -6.60 -15.65
N PRO A 103 8.23 -5.28 -15.85
CA PRO A 103 9.34 -4.54 -15.26
C PRO A 103 9.07 -4.06 -13.82
N ALA A 104 8.12 -4.65 -13.10
CA ALA A 104 7.67 -4.14 -11.80
C ALA A 104 8.81 -4.03 -10.77
N ILE A 105 9.61 -5.08 -10.61
CA ILE A 105 10.73 -5.09 -9.66
C ILE A 105 11.80 -4.08 -10.04
N GLU A 106 12.12 -3.95 -11.34
CA GLU A 106 13.09 -2.98 -11.84
C GLU A 106 12.65 -1.54 -11.55
N ARG A 107 11.36 -1.25 -11.81
CA ARG A 107 10.75 0.05 -11.48
C ARG A 107 10.80 0.33 -9.98
N ILE A 108 10.46 -0.63 -9.13
CA ILE A 108 10.53 -0.46 -7.68
C ILE A 108 11.96 -0.15 -7.24
N LYS A 109 12.96 -0.90 -7.73
CA LYS A 109 14.37 -0.66 -7.42
C LYS A 109 14.79 0.77 -7.77
N ALA A 110 14.45 1.24 -8.97
CA ALA A 110 14.82 2.56 -9.48
C ALA A 110 13.97 3.72 -8.92
N SER A 111 12.85 3.44 -8.27
CA SER A 111 11.90 4.47 -7.80
C SER A 111 12.36 5.26 -6.57
N GLN A 112 11.63 6.30 -6.23
CA GLN A 112 11.80 7.05 -4.97
C GLN A 112 11.07 6.43 -3.76
N LEU A 113 10.57 5.19 -3.87
CA LEU A 113 9.95 4.49 -2.73
C LEU A 113 11.00 4.14 -1.66
N ASP A 114 10.65 4.39 -0.40
CA ASP A 114 11.45 4.02 0.77
C ASP A 114 11.26 2.53 1.11
N GLU A 115 10.02 2.02 1.09
CA GLU A 115 9.70 0.61 1.31
C GLU A 115 8.41 0.22 0.58
N VAL A 116 8.35 -1.01 0.08
CA VAL A 116 7.18 -1.67 -0.50
C VAL A 116 6.85 -2.90 0.34
N VAL A 117 5.78 -2.80 1.12
CA VAL A 117 5.31 -3.85 2.01
C VAL A 117 4.18 -4.60 1.33
N ILE A 118 4.38 -5.89 1.13
CA ILE A 118 3.43 -6.79 0.47
C ILE A 118 3.12 -7.99 1.35
N THR A 119 2.07 -8.77 1.01
CA THR A 119 1.83 -10.06 1.66
C THR A 119 2.36 -11.24 0.86
N ASN A 120 2.44 -12.41 1.47
CA ASN A 120 2.79 -13.67 0.81
C ASN A 120 1.60 -14.40 0.16
N THR A 121 0.55 -13.67 -0.25
CA THR A 121 -0.53 -14.26 -1.07
C THR A 121 -0.03 -14.72 -2.45
N ILE A 122 1.06 -14.12 -2.95
CA ILE A 122 1.72 -14.52 -4.19
C ILE A 122 3.22 -14.72 -3.86
N PRO A 123 3.83 -15.86 -4.24
CA PRO A 123 5.24 -16.10 -4.02
C PRO A 123 6.08 -15.15 -4.88
N LEU A 124 7.10 -14.55 -4.28
CA LEU A 124 8.03 -13.67 -5.00
C LEU A 124 8.97 -14.48 -5.90
N SER A 125 9.29 -13.91 -7.06
CA SER A 125 10.45 -14.33 -7.87
C SER A 125 11.76 -14.08 -7.12
N ASP A 126 12.86 -14.67 -7.58
CA ASP A 126 14.18 -14.46 -6.97
C ASP A 126 14.62 -12.99 -7.01
N ASP A 127 14.28 -12.27 -8.08
CA ASP A 127 14.54 -10.82 -8.18
C ASP A 127 13.71 -10.00 -7.18
N GLY A 128 12.47 -10.43 -6.93
CA GLY A 128 11.61 -9.83 -5.90
C GLY A 128 12.19 -10.05 -4.50
N LYS A 129 12.65 -11.28 -4.19
CA LYS A 129 13.29 -11.61 -2.91
C LYS A 129 14.59 -10.85 -2.67
N LYS A 130 15.34 -10.54 -3.74
CA LYS A 130 16.60 -9.77 -3.68
C LYS A 130 16.38 -8.26 -3.67
N CYS A 131 15.16 -7.77 -3.83
CA CYS A 131 14.87 -6.34 -3.84
C CYS A 131 14.86 -5.80 -2.40
N SER A 132 15.87 -4.98 -2.04
CA SER A 132 16.00 -4.43 -0.68
C SER A 132 14.85 -3.51 -0.25
N LYS A 133 14.09 -2.97 -1.20
CA LYS A 133 12.91 -2.16 -0.94
C LYS A 133 11.66 -3.00 -0.66
N VAL A 134 11.66 -4.29 -0.96
CA VAL A 134 10.46 -5.14 -0.83
C VAL A 134 10.55 -5.93 0.47
N ARG A 135 9.51 -5.80 1.30
CA ARG A 135 9.33 -6.61 2.51
C ARG A 135 8.02 -7.38 2.44
N GLN A 136 8.08 -8.68 2.71
CA GLN A 136 6.93 -9.57 2.63
C GLN A 136 6.42 -9.94 4.04
N LEU A 137 5.13 -9.74 4.26
CA LEU A 137 4.39 -10.13 5.46
C LEU A 137 3.66 -11.46 5.24
N SER A 138 3.57 -12.28 6.28
CA SER A 138 2.84 -13.54 6.21
C SER A 138 1.35 -13.34 6.49
N VAL A 139 0.49 -13.91 5.65
CA VAL A 139 -0.96 -14.07 5.90
C VAL A 139 -1.31 -15.48 6.40
N ALA A 140 -0.31 -16.32 6.68
CA ALA A 140 -0.52 -17.71 7.08
C ALA A 140 -1.43 -17.84 8.31
N PHE A 141 -1.24 -17.00 9.33
CA PHE A 141 -2.10 -17.02 10.51
C PHE A 141 -3.55 -16.70 10.16
N LEU A 142 -3.78 -15.64 9.37
CA LEU A 142 -5.12 -15.22 8.98
C LEU A 142 -5.87 -16.34 8.26
N PHE A 143 -5.19 -17.03 7.34
CA PHE A 143 -5.78 -18.18 6.65
C PHE A 143 -5.97 -19.39 7.57
N ALA A 144 -4.99 -19.74 8.41
CA ALA A 144 -5.09 -20.86 9.33
C ALA A 144 -6.28 -20.69 10.30
N GLU A 145 -6.41 -19.51 10.90
CA GLU A 145 -7.50 -19.23 11.83
C GLU A 145 -8.85 -19.16 11.12
N THR A 146 -8.91 -18.62 9.90
CA THR A 146 -10.13 -18.65 9.09
C THR A 146 -10.58 -20.08 8.79
N ILE A 147 -9.66 -20.96 8.38
CA ILE A 147 -9.95 -22.37 8.10
C ILE A 147 -10.42 -23.09 9.38
N ARG A 148 -9.73 -22.86 10.52
CA ARG A 148 -10.11 -23.44 11.81
C ARG A 148 -11.53 -23.05 12.20
N ARG A 149 -11.88 -21.76 12.14
CA ARG A 149 -13.22 -21.28 12.49
C ARG A 149 -14.32 -21.85 11.60
N ILE A 150 -14.05 -21.99 10.30
CA ILE A 150 -14.99 -22.64 9.36
C ILE A 150 -15.21 -24.11 9.76
N SER A 151 -14.12 -24.83 10.08
CA SER A 151 -14.19 -26.23 10.51
C SER A 151 -14.97 -26.40 11.82
N ASP A 152 -14.78 -25.49 12.77
CA ASP A 152 -15.35 -25.56 14.12
C ASP A 152 -16.76 -24.92 14.22
N GLY A 153 -17.29 -24.36 13.11
CA GLY A 153 -18.57 -23.66 13.08
C GLY A 153 -18.57 -22.32 13.82
N GLU A 154 -17.39 -21.75 14.04
CA GLU A 154 -17.21 -20.46 14.70
C GLU A 154 -17.40 -19.28 13.73
N SER A 155 -17.67 -18.09 14.26
CA SER A 155 -17.83 -16.89 13.45
C SER A 155 -16.49 -16.43 12.85
N VAL A 156 -16.42 -16.37 11.53
CA VAL A 156 -15.31 -15.71 10.80
C VAL A 156 -15.39 -14.19 10.95
N THR A 157 -16.58 -13.62 11.11
CA THR A 157 -16.78 -12.17 11.21
C THR A 157 -16.05 -11.56 12.41
N SER A 158 -15.94 -12.29 13.52
CA SER A 158 -15.20 -11.81 14.69
C SER A 158 -13.69 -11.65 14.43
N LEU A 159 -13.10 -12.35 13.45
CA LEU A 159 -11.70 -12.10 13.07
C LEU A 159 -11.46 -10.69 12.54
N PHE A 160 -12.43 -10.11 11.83
CA PHE A 160 -12.33 -8.75 11.31
C PHE A 160 -12.52 -7.69 12.40
N ALA A 161 -13.21 -8.02 13.49
CA ALA A 161 -13.37 -7.15 14.65
C ALA A 161 -12.18 -7.27 15.63
N GLU A 162 -11.61 -8.46 15.79
CA GLU A 162 -10.49 -8.79 16.68
C GLU A 162 -9.12 -8.39 16.13
N GLN A 163 -9.01 -8.05 14.83
CA GLN A 163 -7.80 -7.47 14.24
C GLN A 163 -7.32 -6.17 14.93
N ASN A 164 -8.11 -5.59 15.84
CA ASN A 164 -7.73 -4.47 16.68
C ASN A 164 -6.94 -4.84 17.95
N ASN A 165 -6.91 -6.11 18.38
CA ASN A 165 -6.35 -6.49 19.69
C ASN A 165 -5.26 -7.58 19.67
N ASN A 166 -5.11 -8.38 18.61
CA ASN A 166 -4.23 -9.55 18.62
C ASN A 166 -2.94 -9.42 17.79
N PHE A 167 -2.60 -8.23 17.28
CA PHE A 167 -1.38 -8.00 16.50
C PHE A 167 -0.78 -6.61 16.71
#